data_AF-A0A397I2J4-F1
#
_entry.id   AF-A0A397I2J4-F1
#
_cell.length_a   1.000
_cell.length_b   1.000
_cell.length_c   1.000
_cell.angle_alpha   90.00
_cell.angle_beta   90.00
_cell.angle_gamma   90.00
#
_symmetry.space_group_name_H-M   'P 1'
#
loop_
_entity.id
_entity.type
_entity.pdbx_description
1 polymer ?
#
loop_
_entity_poly.entity_id
_entity_poly.type
_entity_poly.pdbx_seq_one_letter_code
_entity_poly.pdbx_strand_id
1 'polypeptide(L)'
;MHCLEKFYNDIIVKYPNLIFESEDFTSLQETALITILKRDDLKVDEIKIWDYVIKWGIAQNPTLPTNLEEWSKENFEAMKITLQQCLPLIRYFHIHGEDIWEKIKFFKEILEKQL
;
A
#
# COMPACT_ATOMS: atom_id res chain seq x y z
N MET A 1 -0.96 11.45 27.32
CA MET A 1 -0.52 10.76 26.10
C MET A 1 -1.51 9.67 25.66
N HIS A 2 -2.09 8.88 26.57
CA HIS A 2 -3.08 7.83 26.22
C HIS A 2 -4.41 8.29 25.59
N CYS A 3 -4.81 9.55 25.74
CA CYS A 3 -6.07 10.02 25.15
C CYS A 3 -5.98 10.21 23.63
N LEU A 4 -4.80 10.59 23.10
CA LEU A 4 -4.64 10.83 21.67
C LEU A 4 -4.58 9.52 20.89
N GLU A 5 -3.83 8.54 21.39
CA GLU A 5 -3.73 7.22 20.78
C GLU A 5 -5.08 6.49 20.75
N LYS A 6 -5.86 6.58 21.84
CA LYS A 6 -7.23 6.05 21.89
C LYS A 6 -8.15 6.76 20.89
N PHE A 7 -8.07 8.08 20.80
CA PHE A 7 -8.87 8.86 19.85
C PHE A 7 -8.53 8.52 18.40
N TYR A 8 -7.25 8.40 18.06
CA TYR A 8 -6.81 7.96 16.74
C TYR A 8 -7.36 6.57 16.44
N ASN A 9 -7.16 5.60 17.34
CA ASN A 9 -7.68 4.24 17.19
C ASN A 9 -9.20 4.21 16.96
N ASP A 10 -9.97 5.03 17.69
CA ASP A 10 -11.42 5.13 17.53
C ASP A 10 -11.81 5.68 16.15
N ILE A 11 -11.06 6.64 15.61
CA ILE A 11 -11.27 7.18 14.26
C ILE A 11 -10.91 6.13 13.20
N ILE A 12 -9.76 5.46 13.33
CA ILE A 12 -9.31 4.42 12.39
C ILE A 12 -10.40 3.34 12.26
N VAL A 13 -10.98 2.90 13.38
CA VAL A 13 -12.01 1.85 13.37
C VAL A 13 -13.33 2.34 12.79
N LYS A 14 -13.75 3.55 13.13
CA LYS A 14 -15.06 4.09 12.69
C LYS A 14 -15.04 4.54 11.23
N TYR A 15 -13.90 5.04 10.77
CA TYR A 15 -13.75 5.68 9.48
C TYR A 15 -12.38 5.36 8.85
N PRO A 16 -12.09 4.08 8.59
CA PRO A 16 -10.78 3.67 8.10
C PRO A 16 -10.44 4.32 6.75
N ASN A 17 -11.45 4.55 5.90
CA ASN A 17 -11.28 5.23 4.61
C ASN A 17 -10.75 6.66 4.75
N LEU A 18 -11.08 7.40 5.82
CA LEU A 18 -10.63 8.79 5.99
C LEU A 18 -9.11 8.91 6.07
N ILE A 19 -8.43 7.88 6.56
CA ILE A 19 -6.96 7.88 6.67
C ILE A 19 -6.35 7.70 5.29
N PHE A 20 -6.87 6.74 4.52
CA PHE A 20 -6.35 6.41 3.20
C PHE A 20 -6.71 7.45 2.13
N GLU A 21 -7.88 8.07 2.26
CA GLU A 21 -8.38 9.12 1.36
C GLU A 21 -7.81 10.51 1.69
N SER A 22 -7.12 10.66 2.84
CA SER A 22 -6.45 11.91 3.21
C SER A 22 -5.41 12.32 2.17
N GLU A 23 -5.35 13.62 1.87
CA GLU A 23 -4.30 14.21 1.03
C GLU A 23 -2.90 13.95 1.61
N ASP A 24 -2.80 13.89 2.94
CA ASP A 24 -1.54 13.67 3.67
C ASP A 24 -1.18 12.19 3.83
N PHE A 25 -1.99 11.25 3.32
CA PHE A 25 -1.75 9.82 3.50
C PHE A 25 -0.36 9.41 3.00
N THR A 26 0.06 9.95 1.85
CA THR A 26 1.37 9.67 1.25
C THR A 26 2.54 10.24 2.06
N SER A 27 2.27 11.11 3.03
CA SER A 27 3.28 11.68 3.93
C SER A 27 3.46 10.88 5.22
N LEU A 28 2.69 9.80 5.42
CA LEU A 28 2.85 8.92 6.57
C LEU A 28 4.25 8.31 6.60
N GLN A 29 4.84 8.29 7.80
CA GLN A 29 6.03 7.48 8.04
C GLN A 29 5.71 6.00 7.85
N GLU A 30 6.68 5.23 7.32
CA GLU A 30 6.53 3.79 7.08
C GLU A 30 6.06 3.04 8.34
N THR A 31 6.57 3.40 9.51
CA THR A 31 6.18 2.82 10.81
C THR A 31 4.70 3.03 11.15
N ALA A 32 4.14 4.19 10.79
CA ALA A 32 2.73 4.48 10.96
C ALA A 32 1.89 3.65 9.97
N LEU A 33 2.31 3.56 8.71
CA LEU A 33 1.66 2.73 7.71
C LEU A 33 1.67 1.25 8.12
N ILE A 34 2.80 0.71 8.58
CA ILE A 34 2.91 -0.65 9.10
C ILE A 34 1.94 -0.89 10.27
N THR A 35 1.82 0.07 11.18
CA THR A 35 0.89 -0.01 12.32
C THR A 35 -0.56 -0.11 11.82
N ILE A 36 -0.92 0.65 10.79
CA ILE A 36 -2.25 0.60 10.17
C ILE A 36 -2.46 -0.77 9.49
N LEU A 37 -1.53 -1.22 8.66
CA LEU A 37 -1.65 -2.47 7.90
C LEU A 37 -1.77 -3.73 8.79
N LYS A 38 -1.15 -3.72 9.98
CA LYS A 38 -1.26 -4.82 10.96
C LYS A 38 -2.64 -4.97 11.61
N ARG A 39 -3.54 -4.01 11.41
CA ARG A 39 -4.87 -4.04 12.04
C ARG A 39 -5.82 -4.94 11.28
N ASP A 40 -6.41 -5.91 11.97
CA ASP A 40 -7.43 -6.81 11.42
C ASP A 40 -8.86 -6.23 11.50
N ASP A 41 -9.04 -5.10 12.19
CA ASP A 41 -10.34 -4.47 12.43
C ASP A 41 -10.70 -3.35 11.42
N LEU A 42 -9.85 -3.15 10.41
CA LEU A 42 -10.11 -2.21 9.32
C LEU A 42 -11.24 -2.72 8.44
N LYS A 43 -12.34 -1.96 8.36
CA LYS A 43 -13.47 -2.24 7.46
C LYS A 43 -13.20 -1.70 6.06
N VAL A 44 -12.10 -2.12 5.44
CA VAL A 44 -11.67 -1.72 4.08
C VAL A 44 -11.32 -2.97 3.31
N ASP A 45 -11.80 -3.07 2.07
CA ASP A 45 -11.46 -4.18 1.20
C ASP A 45 -9.94 -4.24 0.98
N GLU A 46 -9.35 -5.43 1.09
CA GLU A 46 -7.89 -5.59 1.03
C GLU A 46 -7.31 -5.11 -0.32
N ILE A 47 -8.10 -5.17 -1.40
CA ILE A 47 -7.72 -4.62 -2.71
C ILE A 47 -7.55 -3.09 -2.71
N LYS A 48 -8.33 -2.37 -1.91
CA LYS A 48 -8.16 -0.92 -1.75
C LYS A 48 -6.92 -0.63 -0.92
N ILE A 49 -6.68 -1.42 0.13
CA ILE A 49 -5.45 -1.31 0.93
C ILE A 49 -4.23 -1.48 0.04
N TRP A 50 -4.23 -2.47 -0.86
CA TRP A 50 -3.20 -2.64 -1.88
C TRP A 50 -2.98 -1.36 -2.71
N ASP A 51 -4.03 -0.79 -3.28
CA ASP A 51 -3.93 0.44 -4.10
C ASP A 51 -3.32 1.61 -3.33
N TYR A 52 -3.71 1.78 -2.06
CA TYR A 52 -3.14 2.80 -1.20
C TYR A 52 -1.67 2.56 -0.88
N VAL A 53 -1.26 1.32 -0.62
CA VAL A 53 0.16 0.99 -0.39
C VAL A 53 1.00 1.26 -1.63
N ILE A 54 0.50 0.94 -2.83
CA ILE A 54 1.17 1.29 -4.08
C ILE A 54 1.25 2.82 -4.25
N LYS A 55 0.16 3.55 -4.01
CA LYS A 55 0.15 5.03 -4.05
C LYS A 55 1.18 5.63 -3.09
N TRP A 56 1.26 5.12 -1.87
CA TRP A 56 2.26 5.55 -0.88
C TRP A 56 3.69 5.27 -1.36
N GLY A 57 3.95 4.07 -1.90
CA GLY A 57 5.27 3.70 -2.42
C GLY A 57 5.73 4.58 -3.59
N ILE A 58 4.83 4.93 -4.51
CA ILE A 58 5.14 5.87 -5.61
C ILE A 58 5.51 7.25 -5.05
N ALA A 59 4.77 7.75 -4.06
CA ALA A 59 5.06 9.05 -3.46
C ALA A 59 6.41 9.09 -2.71
N GLN A 60 6.87 7.97 -2.17
CA GLN A 60 8.20 7.87 -1.55
C GLN A 60 9.34 7.84 -2.57
N ASN A 61 9.04 7.58 -3.85
CA ASN A 61 10.02 7.49 -4.93
C ASN A 61 9.71 8.53 -6.02
N PRO A 62 9.97 9.83 -5.76
CA PRO A 62 9.57 10.93 -6.65
C PRO A 62 10.24 10.90 -8.03
N THR A 63 11.28 10.08 -8.22
CA THR A 63 11.96 9.88 -9.50
C THR A 63 11.29 8.82 -10.38
N LEU A 64 10.29 8.09 -9.88
CA LEU A 64 9.58 7.09 -10.67
C LEU A 64 8.64 7.75 -11.67
N PRO A 65 8.55 7.22 -12.90
CA PRO A 65 7.53 7.63 -13.85
C PRO A 65 6.13 7.44 -13.28
N THR A 66 5.20 8.33 -13.61
CA THR A 66 3.80 8.19 -13.19
C THR A 66 3.11 7.04 -13.91
N ASN A 67 3.50 6.76 -15.16
CA ASN A 67 2.99 5.64 -15.94
C ASN A 67 3.79 4.37 -15.62
N LEU A 68 3.10 3.33 -15.13
CA LEU A 68 3.72 2.04 -14.80
C LEU A 68 4.31 1.33 -16.02
N GLU A 69 3.80 1.59 -17.23
CA GLU A 69 4.34 1.02 -18.47
C GLU A 69 5.74 1.55 -18.82
N GLU A 70 6.13 2.70 -18.26
CA GLU A 70 7.44 3.34 -18.47
C GLU A 70 8.49 2.89 -17.45
N TRP A 71 8.13 2.01 -16.51
CA TRP A 71 9.04 1.61 -15.46
C TRP A 71 10.14 0.68 -15.97
N SER A 72 11.40 1.06 -15.70
CA SER A 72 12.54 0.17 -15.89
C SER A 72 12.64 -0.86 -14.77
N LYS A 73 13.54 -1.83 -14.91
CA LYS A 73 13.83 -2.82 -13.86
C LYS A 73 14.27 -2.16 -12.55
N GLU A 74 15.09 -1.12 -12.64
CA GLU A 74 15.58 -0.36 -11.49
C GLU A 74 14.43 0.36 -10.77
N ASN A 75 13.45 0.86 -11.53
CA ASN A 75 12.23 1.46 -10.97
C ASN A 75 11.42 0.44 -10.16
N PHE A 76 11.27 -0.78 -10.66
CA PHE A 76 10.60 -1.86 -9.93
C PHE A 76 11.37 -2.30 -8.68
N GLU A 77 12.70 -2.42 -8.77
CA GLU A 77 13.52 -2.77 -7.60
C GLU A 77 13.48 -1.67 -6.53
N ALA A 78 13.52 -0.40 -6.91
CA ALA A 78 13.35 0.72 -5.98
C ALA A 78 11.99 0.63 -5.26
N MET A 79 10.90 0.44 -6.00
CA MET A 79 9.56 0.28 -5.44
C MET A 79 9.46 -0.93 -4.49
N LYS A 80 10.06 -2.06 -4.88
CA LYS A 80 10.10 -3.28 -4.05
C LYS A 80 10.87 -3.07 -2.76
N ILE A 81 12.00 -2.36 -2.79
CA ILE A 81 12.77 -1.99 -1.60
C ILE A 81 11.93 -1.09 -0.69
N THR A 82 11.28 -0.06 -1.24
CA THR A 82 10.40 0.84 -0.48
C THR A 82 9.25 0.11 0.21
N LEU A 83 8.65 -0.87 -0.47
CA LEU A 83 7.47 -1.58 0.04
C LEU A 83 7.80 -2.89 0.75
N GLN A 84 9.07 -3.24 0.93
CA GLN A 84 9.49 -4.56 1.41
C GLN A 84 8.87 -4.96 2.76
N GLN A 85 8.61 -3.99 3.65
CA GLN A 85 7.99 -4.24 4.95
C GLN A 85 6.46 -4.18 4.92
N CYS A 86 5.89 -3.51 3.92
CA CYS A 86 4.44 -3.35 3.77
C CYS A 86 3.80 -4.51 3.00
N LEU A 87 4.46 -5.01 1.94
CA LEU A 87 3.94 -6.09 1.09
C LEU A 87 3.60 -7.38 1.84
N PRO A 88 4.39 -7.83 2.84
CA PRO A 88 4.05 -9.03 3.62
C PRO A 88 2.82 -8.86 4.53
N LEU A 89 2.39 -7.62 4.78
CA LEU A 89 1.24 -7.32 5.63
C LEU A 89 -0.09 -7.33 4.87
N ILE A 90 -0.04 -7.35 3.53
CA ILE A 90 -1.24 -7.44 2.69
C ILE A 90 -1.78 -8.87 2.73
N ARG A 91 -3.07 -9.01 3.03
CA ARG A 91 -3.77 -10.29 3.12
C ARG A 91 -4.26 -10.74 1.75
N TYR A 92 -3.35 -11.16 0.87
CA TYR A 92 -3.67 -11.54 -0.52
C TYR A 92 -4.86 -12.52 -0.66
N PHE A 93 -5.09 -13.42 0.30
CA PHE A 93 -6.23 -14.34 0.30
C PHE A 93 -7.61 -13.66 0.43
N HIS A 94 -7.66 -12.41 0.89
CA HIS A 94 -8.88 -11.60 0.97
C HIS A 94 -9.13 -10.74 -0.28
N ILE A 95 -8.24 -10.79 -1.27
CA ILE A 95 -8.41 -10.11 -2.55
C ILE A 95 -9.10 -11.09 -3.51
N HIS A 96 -10.09 -10.62 -4.28
CA HIS A 96 -10.74 -11.45 -5.29
C HIS A 96 -9.73 -11.91 -6.35
N GLY A 97 -9.83 -13.17 -6.79
CA GLY A 97 -8.85 -13.77 -7.71
C GLY A 97 -8.68 -13.03 -9.03
N GLU A 98 -9.74 -12.40 -9.55
CA GLU A 98 -9.70 -11.57 -10.76
C GLU A 98 -8.86 -10.30 -10.53
N ASP A 99 -9.05 -9.61 -9.41
CA ASP A 99 -8.28 -8.42 -9.05
C ASP A 99 -6.79 -8.74 -8.82
N ILE A 100 -6.49 -9.89 -8.20
CA ILE A 100 -5.11 -10.40 -8.06
C ILE A 100 -4.51 -10.60 -9.45
N TRP A 101 -5.27 -11.23 -10.35
CA TRP A 101 -4.81 -11.52 -11.70
C TRP A 101 -4.58 -10.27 -12.54
N GLU A 102 -5.32 -9.19 -12.34
CA GLU A 102 -5.06 -7.95 -13.06
C GLU A 102 -3.88 -7.18 -12.45
N LYS A 103 -3.88 -6.95 -11.14
CA LYS A 103 -2.92 -6.04 -10.51
C LYS A 103 -1.60 -6.69 -10.11
N ILE A 104 -1.67 -7.85 -9.46
CA ILE A 104 -0.48 -8.53 -8.93
C ILE A 104 0.22 -9.27 -10.07
N LYS A 105 -0.53 -9.83 -11.01
CA LYS A 105 0.06 -10.46 -12.19
C LYS A 105 0.75 -9.43 -13.08
N PHE A 106 0.23 -8.21 -13.23
CA PHE A 106 0.93 -7.15 -13.97
C PHE A 106 2.29 -6.84 -13.33
N PHE A 107 2.31 -6.67 -11.99
CA PHE A 107 3.57 -6.53 -11.25
C PHE A 107 4.51 -7.72 -11.43
N LYS A 108 3.97 -8.95 -11.33
CA LYS A 108 4.75 -10.19 -11.47
C LYS A 108 5.26 -10.42 -12.89
N GLU A 109 4.43 -10.21 -13.91
CA GLU A 109 4.81 -10.34 -15.31
C GLU A 109 5.87 -9.33 -15.70
N ILE A 110 5.82 -8.10 -15.18
CA ILE A 110 6.88 -7.12 -15.46
C ILE A 110 8.18 -7.51 -14.77
N LEU A 111 8.12 -8.02 -13.54
CA LEU A 111 9.27 -8.58 -12.84
C LEU A 111 9.87 -9.81 -13.58
N GLU A 112 9.03 -10.68 -14.14
CA GLU A 112 9.45 -11.90 -14.85
C GLU A 112 9.88 -11.66 -16.31
N LYS A 113 9.29 -10.68 -17.03
CA LYS A 113 9.66 -10.34 -18.42
C LYS A 113 11.05 -9.70 -18.55
N GLN A 114 11.66 -9.29 -17.44
CA GLN A 114 12.94 -8.56 -17.38
C GLN A 114 14.07 -9.44 -16.77
N LEU A 115 13.86 -10.76 -16.76
CA LEU A 115 14.78 -11.82 -16.36
C LEU A 115 15.17 -12.66 -17.58
#